data_AF-A0A0S3PPX5-F1
#
_entry.id   AF-A0A0S3PPX5-F1
#
_cell.length_a   1.000
_cell.length_b   1.000
_cell.length_c   1.000
_cell.angle_alpha   90.00
_cell.angle_beta   90.00
_cell.angle_gamma   90.00
#
_symmetry.space_group_name_H-M   'P 1'
#
loop_
_entity.id
_entity.type
_entity.pdbx_description
1 polymer ?
#
loop_
_entity_poly.entity_id
_entity_poly.type
_entity_poly.pdbx_seq_one_letter_code
_entity_poly.pdbx_strand_id
1 'polypeptide(L)'
;MKIYMKSFKCYRDTSEVDSDEPYVLVFAADRENLKANTTLYGRWGNTDSGDTGRTGMVFAGPGGAPLIPPENFWNDEMPNPEHVIFLAALMENDNGNPGAVRAGLNGMLYADFVAALGVNRLEVPRETVVARLKKTMLEALTGPIAIGIPNKDDLIDVQVVDVRNAARRGGTTVVSTQMRGDGGHYELFFNVVN
;
A
#
# COMPACT_ATOMS: atom_id res chain seq x y z
N MET A 1 -10.29 8.63 -13.23
CA MET A 1 -10.53 7.98 -11.93
C MET A 1 -9.37 8.25 -10.98
N LYS A 2 -9.62 8.36 -9.68
CA LYS A 2 -8.61 8.56 -8.63
C LYS A 2 -8.78 7.52 -7.54
N ILE A 3 -7.68 6.93 -7.08
CA ILE A 3 -7.69 6.04 -5.93
C ILE A 3 -6.57 6.44 -4.96
N TYR A 4 -6.94 6.56 -3.69
CA TYR A 4 -6.04 6.92 -2.61
C TYR A 4 -6.46 6.24 -1.31
N MET A 5 -5.49 6.04 -0.43
CA MET A 5 -5.76 5.64 0.95
C MET A 5 -6.33 6.84 1.72
N LYS A 6 -7.51 6.67 2.33
CA LYS A 6 -8.20 7.70 3.12
C LYS A 6 -7.75 7.67 4.58
N SER A 7 -7.68 6.48 5.16
CA SER A 7 -7.43 6.27 6.58
C SER A 7 -7.10 4.82 6.86
N PHE A 8 -6.66 4.54 8.08
CA PHE A 8 -6.67 3.21 8.65
C PHE A 8 -7.32 3.22 10.04
N LYS A 9 -7.73 2.06 10.51
CA LYS A 9 -8.21 1.82 11.88
C LYS A 9 -7.32 0.76 12.53
N CYS A 10 -6.77 1.05 13.70
CA CYS A 10 -6.19 0.05 14.57
C CYS A 10 -7.31 -0.56 15.43
N TYR A 11 -7.51 -1.87 15.32
CA TYR A 11 -8.40 -2.62 16.22
C TYR A 11 -7.61 -3.26 17.36
N ARG A 12 -6.38 -3.68 17.07
CA ARG A 12 -5.45 -4.27 18.03
C ARG A 12 -4.04 -3.91 17.59
N ASP A 13 -3.28 -3.36 18.51
CA ASP A 13 -1.86 -3.07 18.36
C ASP A 13 -1.02 -4.35 18.49
N THR A 14 0.21 -4.28 18.00
CA THR A 14 1.28 -5.21 18.34
C THR A 14 1.73 -4.76 19.73
N SER A 15 1.48 -5.53 20.79
CA SER A 15 1.63 -5.06 22.18
C SER A 15 3.09 -4.92 22.64
N GLU A 16 3.93 -4.34 21.80
CA GLU A 16 5.35 -4.10 21.96
C GLU A 16 5.58 -2.93 22.95
N VAL A 17 6.77 -2.85 23.53
CA VAL A 17 7.11 -1.80 24.51
C VAL A 17 7.53 -0.50 23.81
N ASP A 18 7.81 -0.57 22.52
CA ASP A 18 8.23 0.55 21.69
C ASP A 18 7.04 1.15 20.92
N SER A 19 7.30 2.16 20.10
CA SER A 19 6.29 3.04 19.52
C SER A 19 5.80 2.55 18.16
N ASP A 20 4.55 2.09 18.09
CA ASP A 20 3.88 1.71 16.84
C ASP A 20 3.69 2.93 15.91
N GLU A 21 4.67 3.23 15.06
CA GLU A 21 4.55 4.26 14.03
C GLU A 21 4.23 3.63 12.66
N PRO A 22 2.96 3.31 12.36
CA PRO A 22 2.64 2.59 11.15
C PRO A 22 2.88 3.45 9.90
N TYR A 23 3.21 2.77 8.81
CA TYR A 23 3.15 3.33 7.47
C TYR A 23 2.67 2.28 6.47
N VAL A 24 2.10 2.74 5.36
CA VAL A 24 1.56 1.86 4.33
C VAL A 24 2.24 2.11 2.99
N LEU A 25 2.64 1.04 2.33
CA LEU A 25 3.14 1.06 0.95
C LEU A 25 2.06 0.48 0.03
N VAL A 26 1.64 1.24 -0.98
CA VAL A 26 0.70 0.75 -1.99
C VAL A 26 1.38 0.67 -3.34
N PHE A 27 1.58 -0.56 -3.83
CA PHE A 27 2.02 -0.83 -5.19
C PHE A 27 0.81 -0.90 -6.13
N ALA A 28 0.81 -0.07 -7.16
CA ALA A 28 -0.19 -0.02 -8.20
C ALA A 28 0.44 -0.41 -9.53
N ALA A 29 -0.18 -1.32 -10.29
CA ALA A 29 0.32 -1.78 -11.58
C ALA A 29 -0.79 -1.93 -12.61
N ASP A 30 -0.46 -1.56 -13.85
CA ASP A 30 -1.28 -1.67 -15.04
C ASP A 30 -0.62 -2.63 -16.04
N ARG A 31 -1.25 -3.79 -16.22
CA ARG A 31 -0.74 -4.87 -17.08
C ARG A 31 -0.78 -4.53 -18.56
N GLU A 32 -1.70 -3.67 -18.96
CA GLU A 32 -1.92 -3.28 -20.34
C GLU A 32 -0.87 -2.25 -20.75
N ASN A 33 -0.69 -1.21 -19.93
CA ASN A 33 0.23 -0.11 -20.21
C ASN A 33 1.66 -0.32 -19.67
N LEU A 34 1.93 -1.41 -18.95
CA LEU A 34 3.19 -1.66 -18.22
C LEU A 34 3.61 -0.49 -17.31
N LYS A 35 2.64 0.17 -16.69
CA LYS A 35 2.91 1.21 -15.70
C LYS A 35 2.86 0.58 -14.32
N ALA A 36 3.81 0.89 -13.46
CA ALA A 36 3.66 0.61 -12.04
C ALA A 36 4.33 1.67 -11.18
N ASN A 37 3.81 1.88 -9.97
CA ASN A 37 4.39 2.79 -8.99
C ASN A 37 4.05 2.34 -7.56
N THR A 38 4.91 2.71 -6.61
CA THR A 38 4.68 2.52 -5.18
C THR A 38 4.51 3.86 -4.48
N THR A 39 3.37 4.02 -3.82
CA THR A 39 3.01 5.20 -3.03
C THR A 39 3.20 4.89 -1.55
N LEU A 40 3.67 5.87 -0.78
CA LEU A 40 3.83 5.78 0.67
C LEU A 40 2.75 6.62 1.36
N TYR A 41 2.11 6.04 2.37
CA TYR A 41 1.17 6.71 3.27
C TYR A 41 1.67 6.63 4.72
N GLY A 42 1.41 7.67 5.50
CA GLY A 42 2.02 7.86 6.81
C GLY A 42 3.34 8.65 6.72
N ARG A 43 4.28 8.52 7.66
CA ARG A 43 4.19 7.78 8.93
C ARG A 43 3.10 8.39 9.82
N TRP A 44 2.34 7.55 10.50
CA TRP A 44 1.53 8.00 11.62
C TRP A 44 2.37 7.85 12.90
N GLY A 45 2.16 8.71 13.89
CA GLY A 45 2.79 8.54 15.20
C GLY A 45 2.24 7.30 15.93
N ASN A 46 2.63 7.13 17.19
CA ASN A 46 2.14 6.08 18.08
C ASN A 46 0.64 5.83 17.86
N THR A 47 0.32 4.60 17.53
CA THR A 47 -1.03 4.17 17.20
C THR A 47 -1.46 3.09 18.17
N ASP A 48 -2.37 3.43 19.07
CA ASP A 48 -2.87 2.48 20.06
C ASP A 48 -4.11 1.71 19.52
N SER A 49 -4.46 0.61 20.17
CA SER A 49 -5.73 -0.06 19.94
C SER A 49 -6.92 0.91 20.03
N GLY A 50 -7.68 1.01 18.94
CA GLY A 50 -8.81 1.94 18.82
C GLY A 50 -8.47 3.24 18.08
N ASP A 51 -7.23 3.48 17.71
CA ASP A 51 -6.85 4.69 16.97
C ASP A 51 -7.20 4.63 15.49
N THR A 52 -7.27 5.81 14.87
CA THR A 52 -7.58 5.98 13.45
C THR A 52 -6.64 7.02 12.86
N GLY A 53 -5.64 6.58 12.11
CA GLY A 53 -4.83 7.50 11.31
C GLY A 53 -5.56 7.89 10.02
N ARG A 54 -5.49 9.17 9.67
CA ARG A 54 -6.07 9.71 8.44
C ARG A 54 -4.95 10.16 7.50
N THR A 55 -5.13 9.90 6.22
CA THR A 55 -4.23 10.38 5.18
C THR A 55 -4.64 11.79 4.78
N GLY A 56 -3.69 12.72 4.67
CA GLY A 56 -3.95 14.09 4.17
C GLY A 56 -4.30 15.12 5.24
N MET A 57 -3.92 14.91 6.51
CA MET A 57 -3.96 15.96 7.52
C MET A 57 -2.61 16.02 8.26
N VAL A 58 -1.70 16.85 7.75
CA VAL A 58 -0.61 17.35 8.60
C VAL A 58 -1.23 18.44 9.47
N PHE A 59 -1.61 18.10 10.71
CA PHE A 59 -1.90 19.12 11.70
C PHE A 59 -0.57 19.75 12.13
N ALA A 60 -0.10 20.75 11.38
CA ALA A 60 0.83 21.68 11.98
C ALA A 60 0.08 22.45 13.07
N GLY A 61 0.73 22.64 14.22
CA GLY A 61 0.19 23.35 15.37
C GLY A 61 -0.32 24.78 15.09
N PRO A 62 -0.58 25.59 16.13
CA PRO A 62 -1.28 26.87 15.98
C PRO A 62 -0.57 27.77 14.96
N GLY A 63 -1.17 27.94 13.77
CA GLY A 63 -0.52 28.55 12.59
C GLY A 63 -0.83 27.88 11.24
N GLY A 64 -1.39 26.66 11.23
CA GLY A 64 -2.13 26.06 10.11
C GLY A 64 -1.37 25.89 8.78
N ALA A 65 -0.64 24.77 8.64
CA ALA A 65 -0.03 24.34 7.38
C ALA A 65 -1.08 23.82 6.38
N PRO A 66 -0.80 23.86 5.06
CA PRO A 66 -1.73 23.46 4.02
C PRO A 66 -2.22 22.01 4.17
N LEU A 67 -3.53 21.81 3.98
CA LEU A 67 -4.14 20.52 3.72
C LEU A 67 -3.58 19.98 2.39
N ILE A 68 -2.52 19.18 2.44
CA ILE A 68 -2.03 18.47 1.26
C ILE A 68 -3.06 17.35 0.98
N PRO A 69 -3.73 17.36 -0.20
CA PRO A 69 -4.65 16.30 -0.53
C PRO A 69 -3.91 14.94 -0.50
N PRO A 70 -4.57 13.86 -0.05
CA PRO A 70 -3.95 12.55 0.00
C PRO A 70 -3.38 12.19 -1.39
N GLU A 71 -2.11 11.78 -1.43
CA GLU A 71 -1.45 11.38 -2.67
C GLU A 71 -2.23 10.21 -3.29
N ASN A 72 -2.53 10.29 -4.59
CA ASN A 72 -3.22 9.20 -5.28
C ASN A 72 -2.20 8.15 -5.71
N PHE A 73 -2.39 6.90 -5.31
CA PHE A 73 -1.62 5.80 -5.89
C PHE A 73 -2.11 5.42 -7.29
N TRP A 74 -3.30 5.90 -7.67
CA TRP A 74 -3.83 5.79 -9.03
C TRP A 74 -4.53 7.10 -9.45
N ASN A 75 -4.12 7.70 -10.56
CA ASN A 75 -4.67 8.97 -11.06
C ASN A 75 -4.83 8.96 -12.60
N ASP A 76 -5.11 7.78 -13.17
CA ASP A 76 -5.30 7.59 -14.61
C ASP A 76 -6.73 7.10 -14.91
N GLU A 77 -7.12 7.10 -16.17
CA GLU A 77 -8.28 6.35 -16.64
C GLU A 77 -8.03 4.85 -16.38
N MET A 78 -9.06 4.14 -15.90
CA MET A 78 -8.97 2.70 -15.69
C MET A 78 -9.76 1.98 -16.79
N PRO A 79 -9.10 1.55 -17.88
CA PRO A 79 -9.80 0.97 -19.01
C PRO A 79 -10.43 -0.39 -18.67
N ASN A 80 -9.74 -1.23 -17.90
CA ASN A 80 -10.27 -2.50 -17.39
C ASN A 80 -9.79 -2.78 -15.94
N PRO A 81 -10.69 -2.84 -14.95
CA PRO A 81 -10.34 -3.18 -13.57
C PRO A 81 -9.67 -4.56 -13.40
N GLU A 82 -9.83 -5.49 -14.35
CA GLU A 82 -9.15 -6.80 -14.31
C GLU A 82 -7.68 -6.73 -14.76
N HIS A 83 -7.28 -5.65 -15.43
CA HIS A 83 -5.89 -5.45 -15.87
C HIS A 83 -5.04 -4.72 -14.83
N VAL A 84 -5.65 -4.21 -13.77
CA VAL A 84 -4.94 -3.49 -12.71
C VAL A 84 -4.76 -4.34 -11.45
N ILE A 85 -3.64 -4.10 -10.79
CA ILE A 85 -3.25 -4.77 -9.55
C ILE A 85 -2.90 -3.70 -8.52
N PHE A 86 -3.47 -3.82 -7.33
CA PHE A 86 -3.13 -2.99 -6.18
C PHE A 86 -2.77 -3.91 -5.02
N LEU A 87 -1.56 -3.75 -4.49
CA LEU A 87 -1.08 -4.42 -3.29
C LEU A 87 -0.76 -3.36 -2.25
N ALA A 88 -1.23 -3.56 -1.03
CA ALA A 88 -0.89 -2.74 0.12
C ALA A 88 -0.08 -3.58 1.10
N ALA A 89 0.99 -3.01 1.64
CA ALA A 89 1.71 -3.53 2.79
C ALA A 89 1.59 -2.55 3.95
N LEU A 90 1.33 -3.06 5.14
CA LEU A 90 1.35 -2.30 6.38
C LEU A 90 2.61 -2.68 7.15
N MET A 91 3.37 -1.67 7.55
CA MET A 91 4.65 -1.78 8.23
C MET A 91 4.59 -0.99 9.54
N GLU A 92 5.29 -1.47 10.56
CA GLU A 92 5.59 -0.76 11.80
C GLU A 92 6.98 -0.11 11.68
N ASN A 93 7.12 1.16 12.04
CA ASN A 93 8.41 1.83 11.92
C ASN A 93 9.18 1.93 13.23
N ASP A 94 10.26 1.15 13.32
CA ASP A 94 11.17 1.22 14.47
C ASP A 94 12.28 2.23 14.21
N ASN A 95 13.03 2.02 13.12
CA ASN A 95 14.26 2.74 12.82
C ASN A 95 14.55 2.83 11.31
N GLY A 96 13.62 2.41 10.47
CA GLY A 96 13.77 2.40 9.03
C GLY A 96 13.52 3.76 8.38
N ASN A 97 13.82 3.82 7.09
CA ASN A 97 13.52 4.96 6.24
C ASN A 97 12.42 4.55 5.24
N PRO A 98 11.14 4.83 5.51
CA PRO A 98 10.03 4.45 4.63
C PRO A 98 10.19 4.94 3.19
N GLY A 99 10.85 6.09 2.99
CA GLY A 99 11.14 6.60 1.66
C GLY A 99 12.13 5.71 0.89
N ALA A 100 13.16 5.20 1.56
CA ALA A 100 14.12 4.25 0.99
C ALA A 100 13.47 2.88 0.75
N VAL A 101 12.66 2.39 1.70
CA VAL A 101 11.89 1.15 1.54
C VAL A 101 10.95 1.25 0.34
N ARG A 102 10.18 2.34 0.22
CA ARG A 102 9.31 2.62 -0.93
C ARG A 102 10.08 2.59 -2.25
N ALA A 103 11.22 3.27 -2.33
CA ALA A 103 12.00 3.36 -3.56
C ALA A 103 12.57 2.00 -3.99
N GLY A 104 13.12 1.25 -3.04
CA GLY A 104 13.66 -0.08 -3.32
C GLY A 104 12.56 -1.08 -3.69
N LEU A 105 11.47 -1.09 -2.92
CA LEU A 105 10.32 -1.94 -3.20
C LEU A 105 9.72 -1.66 -4.58
N ASN A 106 9.64 -0.38 -4.97
CA ASN A 106 9.17 0.00 -6.29
C ASN A 106 10.01 -0.60 -7.41
N GLY A 107 11.34 -0.57 -7.28
CA GLY A 107 12.24 -1.16 -8.27
C GLY A 107 12.09 -2.68 -8.36
N MET A 108 12.03 -3.35 -7.21
CA MET A 108 11.89 -4.81 -7.13
C MET A 108 10.55 -5.29 -7.70
N LEU A 109 9.44 -4.69 -7.26
CA LEU A 109 8.10 -5.05 -7.74
C LEU A 109 7.91 -4.70 -9.20
N TYR A 110 8.45 -3.58 -9.68
CA TYR A 110 8.40 -3.25 -11.10
C TYR A 110 9.16 -4.28 -11.96
N ALA A 111 10.37 -4.67 -11.55
CA ALA A 111 11.15 -5.68 -12.26
C ALA A 111 10.43 -7.03 -12.29
N ASP A 112 9.91 -7.46 -11.14
CA ASP A 112 9.18 -8.73 -11.03
C ASP A 112 7.85 -8.70 -11.79
N PHE A 113 7.15 -7.56 -11.79
CA PHE A 113 5.93 -7.33 -12.57
C PHE A 113 6.17 -7.49 -14.07
N VAL A 114 7.20 -6.84 -14.61
CA VAL A 114 7.57 -6.97 -16.02
C VAL A 114 7.97 -8.41 -16.34
N ALA A 115 8.74 -9.06 -15.46
CA ALA A 115 9.12 -10.46 -15.63
C ALA A 115 7.94 -11.43 -15.53
N ALA A 116 6.93 -11.13 -14.72
CA ALA A 116 5.72 -11.95 -14.55
C ALA A 116 4.81 -11.92 -15.79
N LEU A 117 4.76 -10.78 -16.49
CA LEU A 117 3.91 -10.61 -17.66
C LEU A 117 4.52 -11.19 -18.95
N GLY A 118 5.85 -11.20 -19.06
CA GLY A 118 6.54 -11.72 -20.25
C GLY A 118 6.12 -11.03 -21.56
N VAL A 119 6.18 -11.76 -22.68
CA VAL A 119 5.83 -11.24 -24.01
C VAL A 119 4.31 -11.14 -24.20
N ASN A 120 3.55 -12.08 -23.65
CA ASN A 120 2.09 -12.16 -23.78
C ASN A 120 1.38 -11.71 -22.49
N ARG A 121 1.52 -10.41 -22.19
CA ARG A 121 1.19 -9.79 -20.89
C ARG A 121 -0.23 -10.07 -20.37
N LEU A 122 -1.21 -10.15 -21.28
CA LEU A 122 -2.62 -10.35 -20.93
C LEU A 122 -3.03 -11.84 -20.93
N GLU A 123 -2.20 -12.75 -21.45
CA GLU A 123 -2.48 -14.19 -21.43
C GLU A 123 -2.18 -14.82 -20.06
N VAL A 124 -1.25 -14.22 -19.30
CA VAL A 124 -0.96 -14.67 -17.93
C VAL A 124 -2.18 -14.39 -17.04
N PRO A 125 -2.70 -15.37 -16.27
CA PRO A 125 -3.80 -15.11 -15.35
C PRO A 125 -3.45 -14.02 -14.33
N ARG A 126 -4.40 -13.12 -14.05
CA ARG A 126 -4.19 -12.00 -13.11
C ARG A 126 -3.74 -12.52 -11.75
N GLU A 127 -4.35 -13.60 -11.30
CA GLU A 127 -4.13 -14.25 -10.01
C GLU A 127 -2.69 -14.77 -9.90
N THR A 128 -2.12 -15.27 -11.00
CA THR A 128 -0.72 -15.70 -11.04
C THR A 128 0.22 -14.51 -10.85
N VAL A 129 -0.05 -13.38 -11.51
CA VAL A 129 0.75 -12.15 -11.35
C VAL A 129 0.61 -11.61 -9.93
N VAL A 130 -0.61 -11.55 -9.39
CA VAL A 130 -0.88 -11.10 -8.01
C VAL A 130 -0.16 -11.97 -6.98
N ALA A 131 -0.25 -13.30 -7.09
CA ALA A 131 0.39 -14.22 -6.16
C ALA A 131 1.92 -14.06 -6.17
N ARG A 132 2.50 -13.91 -7.36
CA ARG A 132 3.94 -13.67 -7.53
C ARG A 132 4.37 -12.34 -6.93
N LEU A 133 3.69 -11.25 -7.26
CA LEU A 133 4.00 -9.93 -6.71
C LEU A 133 3.81 -9.85 -5.20
N LYS A 134 2.76 -10.45 -4.65
CA LYS A 134 2.54 -10.53 -3.20
C LYS A 134 3.69 -11.27 -2.53
N LYS A 135 4.14 -12.39 -3.10
CA LYS A 135 5.32 -13.11 -2.61
C LYS A 135 6.58 -12.23 -2.66
N THR A 136 6.84 -11.56 -3.77
CA THR A 136 8.00 -10.65 -3.90
C THR A 136 7.93 -9.50 -2.90
N MET A 137 6.75 -8.93 -2.65
CA MET A 137 6.56 -7.87 -1.65
C MET A 137 6.82 -8.37 -0.23
N LEU A 138 6.33 -9.56 0.11
CA LEU A 138 6.60 -10.21 1.39
C LEU A 138 8.11 -10.44 1.57
N GLU A 139 8.77 -11.09 0.61
CA GLU A 139 10.20 -11.40 0.68
C GLU A 139 11.08 -10.14 0.74
N ALA A 140 10.69 -9.07 0.04
CA ALA A 140 11.40 -7.80 0.07
C ALA A 140 11.29 -7.08 1.43
N LEU A 141 10.17 -7.25 2.13
CA LEU A 141 9.88 -6.54 3.38
C LEU A 141 10.28 -7.35 4.63
N THR A 142 10.23 -8.69 4.59
CA THR A 142 10.68 -9.55 5.71
C THR A 142 12.13 -10.02 5.59
N GLY A 143 12.75 -9.83 4.43
CA GLY A 143 14.08 -10.35 4.14
C GLY A 143 15.19 -9.63 4.92
N PRO A 144 16.22 -10.34 5.42
CA PRO A 144 17.30 -9.78 6.25
C PRO A 144 18.34 -9.00 5.43
N ILE A 145 17.92 -8.12 4.51
CA ILE A 145 18.69 -7.52 3.40
C ILE A 145 18.59 -8.39 2.13
N ALA A 146 17.50 -8.23 1.38
CA ALA A 146 17.49 -8.62 -0.02
C ALA A 146 17.56 -7.34 -0.86
N ILE A 147 18.76 -7.06 -1.41
CA ILE A 147 19.04 -6.00 -2.40
C ILE A 147 19.20 -4.55 -1.86
N GLY A 148 19.92 -4.36 -0.76
CA GLY A 148 20.45 -3.03 -0.39
C GLY A 148 19.42 -2.02 0.12
N ILE A 149 18.21 -2.48 0.44
CA ILE A 149 17.20 -1.70 1.15
C ILE A 149 17.48 -1.88 2.65
N PRO A 150 17.87 -0.82 3.40
CA PRO A 150 17.95 -0.92 4.85
C PRO A 150 16.51 -1.00 5.36
N ASN A 151 16.03 -2.22 5.62
CA ASN A 151 14.79 -2.43 6.34
C ASN A 151 15.09 -2.95 7.74
N LYS A 152 14.68 -2.19 8.74
CA LYS A 152 14.63 -2.60 10.16
C LYS A 152 13.22 -2.48 10.71
N ASP A 153 12.25 -2.20 9.82
CA ASP A 153 10.85 -2.01 10.13
C ASP A 153 10.14 -3.36 10.00
N ASP A 154 9.25 -3.66 10.93
CA ASP A 154 8.53 -4.91 10.97
C ASP A 154 7.30 -4.91 10.04
N LEU A 155 7.15 -6.01 9.31
CA LEU A 155 6.01 -6.19 8.40
C LEU A 155 4.83 -6.78 9.17
N ILE A 156 3.70 -6.06 9.14
CA ILE A 156 2.43 -6.59 9.66
C ILE A 156 1.79 -7.52 8.64
N ASP A 157 1.45 -7.03 7.44
CA ASP A 157 0.77 -7.85 6.42
C ASP A 157 0.87 -7.23 5.02
N VAL A 158 0.64 -8.05 3.98
CA VAL A 158 0.50 -7.65 2.58
C VAL A 158 -0.82 -8.16 2.02
N GLN A 159 -1.67 -7.26 1.52
CA GLN A 159 -2.98 -7.62 0.98
C GLN A 159 -3.30 -6.96 -0.36
N VAL A 160 -4.18 -7.62 -1.11
CA VAL A 160 -4.74 -7.07 -2.35
C VAL A 160 -5.79 -6.01 -1.99
N VAL A 161 -5.77 -4.89 -2.70
CA VAL A 161 -6.85 -3.89 -2.63
C VAL A 161 -7.78 -4.11 -3.82
N ASP A 162 -8.90 -4.78 -3.60
CA ASP A 162 -9.85 -5.13 -4.67
C ASP A 162 -10.85 -4.01 -4.93
N VAL A 163 -10.56 -3.17 -5.93
CA VAL A 163 -11.41 -2.05 -6.32
C VAL A 163 -12.35 -2.38 -7.48
N ARG A 164 -12.38 -3.62 -7.98
CA ARG A 164 -13.08 -3.96 -9.23
C ARG A 164 -14.58 -3.65 -9.18
N ASN A 165 -15.21 -3.97 -8.06
CA ASN A 165 -16.62 -3.66 -7.84
C ASN A 165 -16.88 -2.16 -7.68
N ALA A 166 -15.95 -1.43 -7.06
CA ALA A 166 -16.04 0.01 -6.84
C ALA A 166 -15.86 0.82 -8.14
N ALA A 167 -14.92 0.41 -9.00
CA ALA A 167 -14.67 1.01 -10.31
C ALA A 167 -15.88 0.91 -11.26
N ARG A 168 -16.76 -0.09 -11.07
CA ARG A 168 -17.97 -0.28 -11.90
C ARG A 168 -19.19 0.54 -11.45
N ARG A 169 -19.21 1.04 -10.21
CA ARG A 169 -20.43 1.64 -9.60
C ARG A 169 -20.62 3.13 -9.89
N GLY A 170 -19.60 3.82 -10.42
CA GLY A 170 -19.61 5.28 -10.55
C GLY A 170 -19.54 5.99 -9.19
N GLY A 171 -19.27 7.30 -9.21
CA GLY A 171 -19.18 8.12 -7.99
C GLY A 171 -18.00 7.76 -7.07
N THR A 172 -18.12 8.13 -5.78
CA THR A 172 -17.12 7.82 -4.75
C THR A 172 -17.54 6.60 -3.94
N THR A 173 -16.72 5.55 -3.93
CA THR A 173 -16.93 4.33 -3.15
C THR A 173 -15.76 4.10 -2.20
N VAL A 174 -16.02 3.57 -1.00
CA VAL A 174 -14.98 3.14 -0.05
C VAL A 174 -14.77 1.64 -0.20
N VAL A 175 -13.51 1.24 -0.36
CA VAL A 175 -13.05 -0.15 -0.31
C VAL A 175 -12.19 -0.29 0.94
N SER A 176 -12.34 -1.38 1.69
CA SER A 176 -11.45 -1.68 2.80
C SER A 176 -10.72 -3.00 2.62
N THR A 177 -9.55 -3.09 3.25
CA THR A 177 -8.76 -4.32 3.33
C THR A 177 -8.29 -4.50 4.76
N GLN A 178 -8.42 -5.71 5.29
CA GLN A 178 -7.94 -6.06 6.64
C GLN A 178 -6.50 -6.54 6.57
N MET A 179 -5.66 -6.02 7.46
CA MET A 179 -4.26 -6.41 7.64
C MET A 179 -4.14 -7.12 8.98
N ARG A 180 -3.61 -8.34 8.99
CA ARG A 180 -3.44 -9.13 10.21
C ARG A 180 -2.08 -9.81 10.21
N GLY A 181 -1.25 -9.47 11.19
CA GLY A 181 0.03 -10.10 11.43
C GLY A 181 0.66 -9.58 12.70
N ASP A 182 1.59 -10.37 13.22
CA ASP A 182 2.36 -10.12 14.45
C ASP A 182 1.54 -9.78 15.72
N GLY A 183 0.28 -10.22 15.77
CA GLY A 183 -0.64 -9.89 16.86
C GLY A 183 -1.45 -8.62 16.65
N GLY A 184 -1.05 -7.76 15.70
CA GLY A 184 -1.78 -6.57 15.28
C GLY A 184 -2.97 -6.87 14.34
N HIS A 185 -3.97 -5.99 14.38
CA HIS A 185 -5.14 -6.03 13.52
C HIS A 185 -5.55 -4.62 13.10
N TYR A 186 -5.46 -4.38 11.79
CA TYR A 186 -5.73 -3.09 11.19
C TYR A 186 -6.70 -3.23 10.02
N GLU A 187 -7.40 -2.15 9.69
CA GLU A 187 -8.18 -2.04 8.46
C GLU A 187 -7.81 -0.76 7.73
N LEU A 188 -7.43 -0.91 6.46
CA LEU A 188 -7.09 0.19 5.57
C LEU A 188 -8.32 0.56 4.76
N PHE A 189 -8.62 1.85 4.64
CA PHE A 189 -9.76 2.37 3.89
C PHE A 189 -9.26 3.17 2.69
N PHE A 190 -9.76 2.82 1.50
CA PHE A 190 -9.40 3.42 0.23
C PHE A 190 -10.62 4.05 -0.41
N ASN A 191 -10.47 5.28 -0.89
CA ASN A 191 -11.49 5.94 -1.69
C ASN A 191 -11.22 5.68 -3.17
N VAL A 192 -12.25 5.20 -3.87
CA VAL A 192 -12.29 5.06 -5.33
C VAL A 192 -13.22 6.14 -5.86
N VAL A 193 -12.68 7.10 -6.59
CA VAL A 193 -13.41 8.25 -7.14
C VAL A 193 -13.40 8.13 -8.66
N ASN A 194 -14.54 7.76 -9.25
CA ASN A 194 -14.69 7.61 -10.70
C ASN A 194 -14.62 8.95 -11.43
#